data_AF-A0A4P5T1Z6-F1
#
_entry.id   AF-A0A4P5T1Z6-F1
#
_cell.length_a   1.000
_cell.length_b   1.000
_cell.length_c   1.000
_cell.angle_alpha   90.00
_cell.angle_beta   90.00
_cell.angle_gamma   90.00
#
_symmetry.space_group_name_H-M   'P 1'
#
loop_
_entity.id
_entity.type
_entity.pdbx_description
1 polymer ?
#
loop_
_entity_poly.entity_id
_entity_poly.type
_entity_poly.pdbx_seq_one_letter_code
_entity_poly.pdbx_strand_id
1 'polypeptide(L)'
;MYDILQLNDMLVPELLDIAEQLKITGAKKLEKQELIYKILDKQAILNSAVKGGDAKEEKGGKKKRIVKTSTGNTTEEAIVENDPETSPEKKPIKRGRPSIQKEEPGNTVQEEPKQESTEASEQEGQTGEDNSASKQLFLKKEPAFTVEFDGAIQGEGVLEMMPDGYGFLRSSDYNYLSSPDDVYVSPSQIKLFGIKTGDTITGSIRPPKEGEKYFALLKVDTVNGRLPEEVRDRVPFDYLTPLFPFEKFNLYTKPDIYSTRMMDLFTPLGKGQRGLIVAQPKVGKTMLLKEVANSIATNHPECYLMVVLIDERPEEVTDMERSVKAEVLASTFDEPAEKHVKVSAMALQKAKRLVECGHDVVILLDSITRLARAHNTVAPSSGKVLSGGVEANAMQKPKQFFGAARKIENGGSLTILATALIDTGSKMDEVIFEEFKGTGNMELALDRRLANKRVFPAIDLTASSTRREDLLLDKDVLQRMWIIRNHIADMNSEEAMSLLMKQMKGTKDNYEFLTSMNK
;
A
#
# COMPACT_ATOMS: atom_id res chain seq x y z
N MET A 1 34.86 21.06 17.53
CA MET A 1 33.86 21.50 16.54
C MET A 1 32.59 20.78 16.93
N TYR A 2 31.49 21.51 17.09
CA TYR A 2 30.22 20.89 17.45
C TYR A 2 29.48 20.53 16.17
N ASP A 3 28.87 19.35 16.12
CA ASP A 3 28.00 18.97 15.02
C ASP A 3 26.56 19.47 15.27
N ILE A 4 25.72 19.42 14.23
CA ILE A 4 24.34 19.92 14.30
C ILE A 4 23.46 19.11 15.27
N LEU A 5 23.77 17.83 15.50
CA LEU A 5 23.03 16.95 16.41
C LEU A 5 23.34 17.31 17.86
N GLN A 6 24.63 17.49 18.18
CA GLN A 6 25.13 17.94 19.48
C GLN A 6 24.55 19.32 19.86
N LEU A 7 24.45 20.25 18.90
CA LEU A 7 23.89 21.57 19.16
C LEU A 7 22.36 21.55 19.31
N ASN A 8 21.67 20.61 18.65
CA ASN A 8 20.21 20.45 18.82
C ASN A 8 19.84 19.89 20.20
N ASP A 9 20.67 19.01 20.75
CA ASP A 9 20.47 18.40 22.08
C ASP A 9 20.81 19.34 23.24
N MET A 10 21.55 20.43 23.00
CA MET A 10 21.91 21.42 24.02
C MET A 10 20.76 22.36 24.40
N LEU A 11 20.79 22.84 25.64
CA LEU A 11 19.85 23.85 26.14
C LEU A 11 20.24 25.24 25.63
N VAL A 12 19.26 26.15 25.51
CA VAL A 12 19.48 27.52 25.02
C VAL A 12 20.57 28.28 25.80
N PRO A 13 20.70 28.16 27.14
CA PRO A 13 21.81 28.77 27.88
C PRO A 13 23.19 28.27 27.44
N GLU A 14 23.33 26.97 27.19
CA GLU A 14 24.60 26.36 26.75
C GLU A 14 24.98 26.83 25.34
N LEU A 15 23.98 26.98 24.46
CA LEU A 15 24.18 27.55 23.13
C LEU A 15 24.58 29.03 23.17
N LEU A 16 24.05 29.80 24.14
CA LEU A 16 24.45 31.19 24.35
C LEU A 16 25.89 31.31 24.85
N ASP A 17 26.33 30.42 25.74
CA ASP A 17 27.71 30.37 26.22
C ASP A 17 28.69 30.04 25.08
N ILE A 18 28.33 29.08 24.21
CA ILE A 18 29.11 28.74 23.01
C ILE A 18 29.14 29.92 22.03
N ALA A 19 28.02 30.62 21.85
CA ALA A 19 27.93 31.80 20.99
C ALA A 19 28.78 32.97 21.51
N GLU A 20 28.89 33.14 22.83
CA GLU A 20 29.75 34.15 23.47
C GLU A 20 31.23 33.82 23.28
N GLN A 21 31.62 32.55 23.44
CA GLN A 21 32.99 32.08 23.14
C GLN A 21 33.39 32.32 21.68
N LEU A 22 32.44 32.16 20.75
CA LEU A 22 32.63 32.40 19.32
C LEU A 22 32.43 33.87 18.90
N LYS A 23 32.17 34.77 19.86
CA LYS A 23 31.94 36.21 19.65
C LYS A 23 30.83 36.52 18.64
N ILE A 24 29.72 35.79 18.69
CA ILE A 24 28.55 36.02 17.83
C ILE A 24 27.73 37.18 18.38
N THR A 25 27.57 38.25 17.59
CA THR A 25 26.81 39.44 18.00
C THR A 25 25.31 39.19 17.95
N GLY A 26 24.59 39.64 18.99
CA GLY A 26 23.13 39.55 19.04
C GLY A 26 22.56 38.17 19.40
N ALA A 27 23.38 37.23 19.90
CA ALA A 27 22.97 35.86 20.22
C ALA A 27 21.72 35.75 21.12
N LYS A 28 21.55 36.68 22.07
CA LYS A 28 20.41 36.72 23.01
C LYS A 28 19.06 37.06 22.37
N LYS A 29 19.03 37.51 21.11
CA LYS A 29 17.79 37.88 20.39
C LYS A 29 17.39 36.86 19.32
N LEU A 30 18.12 35.77 19.18
CA LEU A 30 17.91 34.77 18.13
C LEU A 30 17.10 33.59 18.65
N GLU A 31 16.30 33.00 17.77
CA GLU A 31 15.64 31.72 18.05
C GLU A 31 16.66 30.57 18.07
N LYS A 32 16.33 29.47 18.78
CA LYS A 32 17.26 28.35 19.01
C LYS A 32 17.86 27.82 17.70
N GLN A 33 17.05 27.65 16.65
CA GLN A 33 17.53 27.16 15.36
C GLN A 33 18.48 28.15 14.67
N GLU A 34 18.15 29.45 14.65
CA GLU A 34 19.03 30.47 14.07
C GLU A 34 20.37 30.60 14.80
N LEU A 35 20.35 30.41 16.13
CA LEU A 35 21.56 30.42 16.96
C LEU A 35 22.48 29.23 16.62
N ILE A 36 21.92 28.04 16.42
CA ILE A 36 22.65 26.83 16.02
C ILE A 36 23.32 27.02 14.66
N TYR A 37 22.59 27.54 13.66
CA TYR A 37 23.16 27.80 12.33
C TYR A 37 24.29 28.83 12.37
N LYS A 38 24.15 29.93 13.15
CA LYS A 38 25.23 30.91 13.29
C LYS A 38 26.47 30.36 14.00
N ILE A 39 26.30 29.46 14.97
CA ILE A 39 27.40 28.76 15.63
C ILE A 39 28.16 27.89 14.62
N LEU A 40 27.44 27.11 13.80
CA LEU A 40 28.03 26.25 12.77
C LEU A 40 28.79 27.08 11.71
N ASP A 41 28.18 28.15 11.20
CA ASP A 41 28.82 29.05 10.22
C ASP A 41 30.12 29.65 10.78
N LYS A 42 30.10 30.11 12.04
CA LYS A 42 31.28 30.71 12.66
C LYS A 42 32.39 29.69 12.89
N GLN A 43 32.04 28.45 13.24
CA GLN A 43 32.99 27.34 13.33
C GLN A 43 33.60 26.98 11.97
N ALA A 44 32.81 26.99 10.90
CA ALA A 44 33.31 26.74 9.55
C ALA A 44 34.29 27.83 9.09
N ILE A 45 33.98 29.10 9.35
CA ILE A 45 34.84 30.24 9.01
C ILE A 45 36.17 30.19 9.77
N LEU A 46 36.14 29.89 11.07
CA LEU A 46 37.36 29.77 11.87
C LEU A 46 38.26 28.63 11.36
N ASN A 47 37.67 27.47 11.03
CA ASN A 47 38.44 26.35 10.49
C ASN A 47 39.00 26.61 9.09
N SER A 48 38.29 27.39 8.28
CA SER A 48 38.76 27.80 6.96
C SER A 48 39.91 28.81 7.07
N ALA A 49 39.86 29.72 8.05
CA ALA A 49 40.94 30.67 8.32
C ALA A 49 42.22 29.99 8.84
N VAL A 50 42.11 28.89 9.60
CA VAL A 50 43.28 28.11 10.05
C VAL A 50 43.91 27.31 8.90
N LYS A 51 43.13 26.91 7.88
CA LYS A 51 43.64 26.17 6.71
C LYS A 51 44.17 27.05 5.56
N GLY A 52 43.98 28.37 5.61
CA GLY A 52 44.35 29.32 4.54
C GLY A 52 45.69 30.03 4.69
N GLY A 53 46.59 29.56 5.58
CA GLY A 53 47.87 30.21 5.88
C GLY A 53 48.93 30.18 4.78
N ASP A 54 48.75 29.41 3.70
CA ASP A 54 49.68 29.31 2.58
C ASP A 54 48.95 29.47 1.24
N ALA A 55 48.85 30.73 0.75
CA ALA A 55 48.94 31.10 -0.66
C ALA A 55 48.70 32.61 -0.84
N LYS A 56 49.66 33.26 -1.49
CA LYS A 56 49.68 34.70 -1.82
C LYS A 56 48.68 35.08 -2.91
N GLU A 57 48.22 36.33 -2.77
CA GLU A 57 47.77 37.32 -3.76
C GLU A 57 47.61 36.88 -5.23
N GLU A 58 46.39 37.06 -5.76
CA GLU A 58 46.22 37.69 -7.07
C GLU A 58 44.87 38.43 -7.21
N LYS A 59 44.93 39.60 -7.84
CA LYS A 59 43.86 40.60 -7.96
C LYS A 59 42.98 40.40 -9.20
N GLY A 60 41.67 40.59 -9.03
CA GLY A 60 40.87 41.46 -9.91
C GLY A 60 40.09 40.83 -11.08
N GLY A 61 38.76 40.94 -11.05
CA GLY A 61 37.89 40.69 -12.22
C GLY A 61 36.44 41.09 -11.97
N LYS A 62 35.88 41.96 -12.80
CA LYS A 62 34.67 42.78 -12.58
C LYS A 62 33.33 42.04 -12.75
N LYS A 63 32.34 42.45 -11.94
CA LYS A 63 30.89 42.19 -12.07
C LYS A 63 30.34 42.70 -13.42
N LYS A 64 29.48 41.91 -14.10
CA LYS A 64 28.56 42.38 -15.14
C LYS A 64 27.10 42.21 -14.69
N ARG A 65 26.33 43.27 -14.90
CA ARG A 65 24.92 43.49 -14.56
C ARG A 65 24.06 43.14 -15.77
N ILE A 66 23.01 42.32 -15.61
CA ILE A 66 22.06 41.98 -16.68
C ILE A 66 20.79 42.85 -16.50
N VAL A 67 20.38 43.45 -17.61
CA VAL A 67 19.28 44.40 -17.78
C VAL A 67 17.98 43.63 -18.09
N LYS A 68 16.86 44.07 -17.49
CA LYS A 68 15.49 43.61 -17.79
C LYS A 68 15.02 44.17 -19.14
N THR A 69 14.44 43.33 -19.99
CA THR A 69 13.62 43.75 -21.13
C THR A 69 12.17 43.33 -20.92
N SER A 70 11.29 44.32 -21.01
CA SER A 70 9.84 44.23 -20.96
C SER A 70 9.27 44.19 -22.38
N THR A 71 8.32 43.30 -22.64
CA THR A 71 7.35 43.44 -23.74
C THR A 71 5.97 43.11 -23.18
N GLY A 72 5.05 44.08 -23.31
CA GLY A 72 3.66 43.95 -22.92
C GLY A 72 2.82 43.32 -24.02
N ASN A 73 1.68 42.76 -23.64
CA ASN A 73 0.54 42.53 -24.53
C ASN A 73 -0.75 42.78 -23.75
N THR A 74 -1.67 43.39 -24.48
CA THR A 74 -2.94 44.03 -24.10
C THR A 74 -4.09 43.04 -23.92
N THR A 75 -5.02 43.45 -23.06
CA THR A 75 -6.38 42.94 -22.79
C THR A 75 -7.33 43.06 -23.98
N GLU A 76 -8.25 42.10 -24.12
CA GLU A 76 -9.57 42.32 -24.74
C GLU A 76 -10.63 41.39 -24.12
N GLU A 77 -11.84 41.93 -24.01
CA GLU A 77 -12.98 41.50 -23.19
C GLU A 77 -13.89 40.49 -23.89
N ALA A 78 -14.64 39.70 -23.11
CA ALA A 78 -15.64 38.74 -23.58
C ALA A 78 -17.05 39.38 -23.61
N ILE A 79 -17.73 39.22 -24.75
CA ILE A 79 -19.12 39.64 -24.99
C ILE A 79 -20.06 38.42 -24.87
N VAL A 80 -21.19 38.66 -24.23
CA VAL A 80 -22.32 37.74 -24.00
C VAL A 80 -23.39 37.99 -25.08
N GLU A 81 -24.01 36.95 -25.62
CA GLU A 81 -25.32 37.06 -26.27
C GLU A 81 -26.15 35.76 -26.13
N ASN A 82 -27.44 35.95 -25.83
CA ASN A 82 -28.50 34.96 -25.59
C ASN A 82 -29.45 34.86 -26.80
N ASP A 83 -30.17 33.72 -26.90
CA ASP A 83 -31.63 33.56 -27.20
C ASP A 83 -31.93 32.32 -28.08
N PRO A 84 -33.20 31.82 -28.19
CA PRO A 84 -34.24 31.62 -27.17
C PRO A 84 -34.98 30.26 -27.30
N GLU A 85 -35.90 29.97 -26.36
CA GLU A 85 -36.82 28.82 -26.35
C GLU A 85 -37.95 28.87 -27.42
N THR A 86 -38.49 27.71 -27.82
CA THR A 86 -39.93 27.46 -28.04
C THR A 86 -40.25 25.95 -28.14
N SER A 87 -41.33 25.51 -27.48
CA SER A 87 -42.07 24.23 -27.65
C SER A 87 -43.43 24.54 -28.33
N PRO A 88 -44.26 23.63 -28.95
CA PRO A 88 -44.85 22.44 -28.29
C PRO A 88 -45.38 21.22 -29.16
N GLU A 89 -45.67 20.11 -28.44
CA GLU A 89 -46.79 19.13 -28.56
C GLU A 89 -47.05 18.09 -29.70
N LYS A 90 -47.27 16.82 -29.23
CA LYS A 90 -48.32 15.79 -29.53
C LYS A 90 -48.01 14.49 -30.35
N LYS A 91 -48.38 13.35 -29.70
CA LYS A 91 -48.45 11.89 -30.03
C LYS A 91 -49.40 11.55 -31.22
N PRO A 92 -49.53 10.30 -31.82
CA PRO A 92 -49.46 8.96 -31.18
C PRO A 92 -49.08 7.66 -31.98
N ILE A 93 -48.62 6.61 -31.24
CA ILE A 93 -49.04 5.17 -31.25
C ILE A 93 -48.70 4.18 -32.42
N LYS A 94 -48.11 3.01 -32.03
CA LYS A 94 -48.42 1.57 -32.33
C LYS A 94 -47.38 0.65 -33.05
N ARG A 95 -47.07 -0.43 -32.30
CA ARG A 95 -47.04 -1.89 -32.65
C ARG A 95 -45.84 -2.50 -33.37
N GLY A 96 -45.33 -3.59 -32.76
CA GLY A 96 -44.90 -4.80 -33.48
C GLY A 96 -43.65 -5.51 -32.96
N ARG A 97 -43.82 -6.51 -32.06
CA ARG A 97 -42.93 -7.71 -31.96
C ARG A 97 -43.16 -8.61 -33.21
N PRO A 98 -42.38 -9.69 -33.54
CA PRO A 98 -41.65 -10.63 -32.64
C PRO A 98 -40.36 -11.33 -33.18
N SER A 99 -39.59 -11.99 -32.29
CA SER A 99 -39.17 -13.44 -32.23
C SER A 99 -38.12 -13.99 -33.22
N ILE A 100 -36.93 -14.41 -32.74
CA ILE A 100 -36.45 -15.79 -32.42
C ILE A 100 -36.27 -16.72 -33.65
N GLN A 101 -35.03 -17.20 -33.91
CA GLN A 101 -34.67 -18.64 -33.94
C GLN A 101 -33.16 -18.88 -34.19
N LYS A 102 -32.64 -19.90 -33.50
CA LYS A 102 -31.32 -20.55 -33.59
C LYS A 102 -31.28 -21.48 -34.81
N GLU A 103 -30.09 -21.79 -35.34
CA GLU A 103 -29.69 -23.16 -35.76
C GLU A 103 -28.20 -23.23 -36.20
N GLU A 104 -27.46 -24.20 -35.64
CA GLU A 104 -26.33 -24.95 -36.20
C GLU A 104 -26.85 -26.39 -36.47
N PRO A 105 -26.10 -27.42 -36.98
CA PRO A 105 -24.77 -27.52 -37.64
C PRO A 105 -24.81 -28.42 -38.92
N GLY A 106 -23.66 -28.69 -39.59
CA GLY A 106 -23.56 -29.76 -40.62
C GLY A 106 -22.22 -29.87 -41.38
N ASN A 107 -21.79 -31.08 -41.71
CA ASN A 107 -20.41 -31.53 -41.97
C ASN A 107 -20.10 -31.84 -43.46
N THR A 108 -18.82 -32.16 -43.74
CA THR A 108 -18.23 -33.10 -44.75
C THR A 108 -17.79 -32.69 -46.19
N VAL A 109 -16.49 -33.00 -46.46
CA VAL A 109 -15.87 -33.76 -47.61
C VAL A 109 -15.13 -33.04 -48.78
N GLN A 110 -13.82 -33.40 -48.90
CA GLN A 110 -12.88 -33.62 -50.06
C GLN A 110 -12.66 -32.47 -51.09
N GLU A 111 -11.48 -32.25 -51.71
CA GLU A 111 -10.61 -33.20 -52.45
C GLU A 111 -9.23 -32.55 -52.81
N GLU A 112 -8.19 -33.38 -52.95
CA GLU A 112 -6.83 -33.11 -53.50
C GLU A 112 -6.82 -33.17 -55.05
N PRO A 113 -5.80 -32.63 -55.79
CA PRO A 113 -4.58 -33.41 -56.15
C PRO A 113 -3.25 -32.56 -56.21
N LYS A 114 -2.10 -33.10 -55.77
CA LYS A 114 -0.98 -33.74 -56.53
C LYS A 114 -0.39 -32.91 -57.70
N GLN A 115 0.93 -32.77 -57.94
CA GLN A 115 2.01 -33.80 -57.95
C GLN A 115 3.42 -33.19 -58.25
N GLU A 116 4.48 -33.81 -57.67
CA GLU A 116 5.83 -34.17 -58.22
C GLU A 116 6.83 -33.10 -58.75
N SER A 117 8.16 -33.21 -58.63
CA SER A 117 9.11 -34.22 -58.10
C SER A 117 10.59 -33.75 -58.18
N THR A 118 11.45 -34.37 -57.32
CA THR A 118 12.87 -34.83 -57.54
C THR A 118 14.01 -33.81 -57.72
N GLU A 119 15.02 -33.74 -56.83
CA GLU A 119 16.25 -34.61 -56.68
C GLU A 119 17.23 -34.44 -57.86
N ALA A 120 18.58 -34.38 -57.77
CA ALA A 120 19.60 -34.50 -56.73
C ALA A 120 20.95 -34.01 -57.34
N SER A 121 21.97 -33.72 -56.51
CA SER A 121 23.35 -34.26 -56.62
C SER A 121 24.38 -33.43 -55.84
N GLU A 122 25.14 -34.16 -55.03
CA GLU A 122 26.39 -33.75 -54.38
C GLU A 122 27.54 -33.67 -55.40
N GLN A 123 28.51 -32.79 -55.17
CA GLN A 123 29.93 -33.08 -55.44
C GLN A 123 30.84 -32.18 -54.62
N GLU A 124 31.75 -32.84 -53.89
CA GLU A 124 32.88 -32.27 -53.15
C GLU A 124 33.96 -31.71 -54.09
N GLY A 125 34.72 -30.73 -53.59
CA GLY A 125 35.99 -30.29 -54.19
C GLY A 125 36.76 -29.34 -53.27
N GLN A 126 37.84 -29.83 -52.68
CA GLN A 126 38.79 -29.12 -51.80
C GLN A 126 39.69 -28.13 -52.56
N THR A 127 40.47 -27.37 -51.76
CA THR A 127 41.63 -26.47 -52.05
C THR A 127 41.24 -25.01 -52.30
N GLY A 128 41.85 -23.97 -51.74
CA GLY A 128 43.01 -23.78 -50.86
C GLY A 128 43.44 -22.31 -50.97
N GLU A 129 43.90 -21.73 -49.86
CA GLU A 129 44.75 -20.52 -49.73
C GLU A 129 44.17 -19.09 -49.87
N ASP A 130 44.32 -18.37 -48.75
CA ASP A 130 44.79 -16.99 -48.57
C ASP A 130 44.16 -15.82 -49.34
N ASN A 131 43.44 -14.98 -48.58
CA ASN A 131 43.86 -13.58 -48.49
C ASN A 131 43.33 -12.86 -47.24
N SER A 132 44.27 -12.49 -46.38
CA SER A 132 44.12 -11.57 -45.26
C SER A 132 43.74 -10.17 -45.76
N ALA A 133 42.54 -9.69 -45.40
CA ALA A 133 42.19 -8.28 -45.43
C ALA A 133 41.56 -7.87 -44.10
N SER A 134 42.40 -7.24 -43.30
CA SER A 134 42.13 -6.52 -42.05
C SER A 134 40.75 -5.86 -41.96
N LYS A 135 39.90 -6.44 -41.10
CA LYS A 135 38.65 -5.80 -40.64
C LYS A 135 38.90 -5.26 -39.23
N GLN A 136 39.15 -3.95 -39.14
CA GLN A 136 39.23 -3.21 -37.88
C GLN A 136 37.96 -3.46 -37.07
N LEU A 137 38.09 -4.15 -35.93
CA LEU A 137 37.06 -4.21 -34.91
C LEU A 137 36.91 -2.82 -34.29
N PHE A 138 35.83 -2.13 -34.63
CA PHE A 138 35.29 -1.07 -33.79
C PHE A 138 34.74 -1.72 -32.51
N LEU A 139 35.57 -1.80 -31.47
CA LEU A 139 35.12 -2.04 -30.11
C LEU A 139 34.23 -0.85 -29.71
N LYS A 140 32.92 -1.06 -29.79
CA LYS A 140 31.90 -0.15 -29.27
C LYS A 140 32.07 -0.11 -27.75
N LYS A 141 32.80 0.89 -27.27
CA LYS A 141 32.97 1.18 -25.84
C LYS A 141 31.57 1.39 -25.26
N GLU A 142 31.12 0.46 -24.43
CA GLU A 142 29.97 0.70 -23.55
C GLU A 142 30.27 1.96 -22.73
N PRO A 143 29.30 2.86 -22.52
CA PRO A 143 29.52 4.00 -21.64
C PRO A 143 29.69 3.46 -20.22
N ALA A 144 30.95 3.32 -19.80
CA ALA A 144 31.28 3.09 -18.40
C ALA A 144 30.75 4.28 -17.61
N PHE A 145 29.63 4.08 -16.93
CA PHE A 145 29.12 4.96 -15.90
C PHE A 145 30.18 5.03 -14.81
N THR A 146 31.06 6.02 -14.90
CA THR A 146 32.11 6.25 -13.92
C THR A 146 31.43 7.03 -12.80
N VAL A 147 30.83 6.30 -11.86
CA VAL A 147 30.24 6.89 -10.66
C VAL A 147 31.40 7.30 -9.76
N GLU A 148 31.60 8.60 -9.60
CA GLU A 148 32.45 9.14 -8.54
C GLU A 148 31.81 8.74 -7.20
N PHE A 149 32.45 7.81 -6.48
CA PHE A 149 32.04 7.25 -5.19
C PHE A 149 32.25 8.23 -4.02
N ASP A 150 32.06 9.53 -4.23
CA ASP A 150 32.12 10.50 -3.15
C ASP A 150 30.72 10.64 -2.54
N GLY A 151 30.43 9.83 -1.51
CA GLY A 151 29.20 9.93 -0.73
C GLY A 151 28.02 9.04 -1.17
N ALA A 152 28.26 7.86 -1.75
CA ALA A 152 27.19 6.89 -2.00
C ALA A 152 26.69 6.28 -0.69
N ILE A 153 25.42 6.53 -0.36
CA ILE A 153 24.73 6.00 0.82
C ILE A 153 23.75 4.92 0.36
N GLN A 154 23.43 3.93 1.19
CA GLN A 154 22.37 2.97 0.89
C GLN A 154 21.02 3.58 1.27
N GLY A 155 20.07 3.58 0.33
CA GLY A 155 18.71 4.08 0.53
C GLY A 155 17.67 3.01 0.24
N GLU A 156 16.52 3.14 0.89
CA GLU A 156 15.32 2.33 0.68
C GLU A 156 14.10 3.23 0.58
N GLY A 157 13.14 2.86 -0.28
CA GLY A 157 11.82 3.46 -0.24
C GLY A 157 10.87 2.86 -1.27
N VAL A 158 9.60 3.25 -1.18
CA VAL A 158 8.54 2.77 -2.07
C VAL A 158 8.35 3.76 -3.22
N LEU A 159 8.45 3.28 -4.45
CA LEU A 159 8.32 4.11 -5.64
C LEU A 159 6.91 4.69 -5.79
N GLU A 160 6.81 6.00 -5.88
CA GLU A 160 5.65 6.73 -6.39
C GLU A 160 6.01 7.36 -7.74
N MET A 161 5.35 6.93 -8.81
CA MET A 161 5.53 7.53 -10.14
C MET A 161 4.68 8.80 -10.29
N MET A 162 5.29 9.86 -10.82
CA MET A 162 4.64 11.11 -11.17
C MET A 162 4.07 11.03 -12.61
N PRO A 163 3.07 11.88 -12.95
CA PRO A 163 2.48 11.91 -14.29
C PRO A 163 3.50 12.12 -15.42
N ASP A 164 4.58 12.86 -15.16
CA ASP A 164 5.63 13.17 -16.12
C ASP A 164 6.63 12.01 -16.34
N GLY A 165 6.43 10.86 -15.66
CA GLY A 165 7.17 9.62 -15.87
C GLY A 165 8.46 9.46 -15.06
N TYR A 166 8.85 10.46 -14.26
CA TYR A 166 9.84 10.28 -13.19
C TYR A 166 9.15 9.82 -11.90
N GLY A 167 9.91 9.43 -10.88
CA GLY A 167 9.34 8.99 -9.61
C GLY A 167 10.16 9.41 -8.40
N PHE A 168 9.58 9.20 -7.23
CA PHE A 168 10.24 9.37 -5.94
C PHE A 168 10.11 8.10 -5.10
N LEU A 169 11.18 7.70 -4.42
CA LEU A 169 11.09 6.71 -3.36
C LEU A 169 10.63 7.40 -2.09
N ARG A 170 9.44 7.02 -1.62
CA ARG A 170 8.84 7.53 -0.38
C ARG A 170 9.24 6.65 0.80
N SER A 171 9.53 7.27 1.94
CA SER A 171 9.81 6.54 3.18
C SER A 171 8.53 6.09 3.88
N SER A 172 8.59 4.92 4.54
CA SER A 172 7.56 4.44 5.46
C SER A 172 7.41 5.34 6.69
N ASP A 173 8.50 5.97 7.15
CA ASP A 173 8.51 6.82 8.35
C ASP A 173 7.63 8.07 8.18
N TYR A 174 7.42 8.49 6.93
CA TYR A 174 6.54 9.60 6.56
C TYR A 174 5.20 9.12 5.98
N ASN A 175 4.78 7.88 6.26
CA ASN A 175 3.52 7.29 5.79
C ASN A 175 3.36 7.35 4.26
N TYR A 176 4.47 7.27 3.51
CA TYR A 176 4.53 7.46 2.06
C TYR A 176 4.03 8.81 1.54
N LEU A 177 4.01 9.81 2.41
CA LEU A 177 3.82 11.20 2.00
C LEU A 177 5.15 11.79 1.53
N SER A 178 5.06 12.95 0.88
CA SER A 178 6.24 13.66 0.38
C SER A 178 7.12 14.13 1.54
N SER A 179 8.40 13.81 1.46
CA SER A 179 9.44 14.16 2.43
C SER A 179 10.59 14.92 1.74
N PRO A 180 11.31 15.81 2.45
CA PRO A 180 12.57 16.38 1.95
C PRO A 180 13.62 15.32 1.61
N ASP A 181 13.58 14.16 2.26
CA ASP A 181 14.52 13.06 2.10
C ASP A 181 14.13 12.09 0.96
N ASP A 182 13.12 12.44 0.18
CA ASP A 182 12.68 11.61 -0.94
C ASP A 182 13.78 11.45 -2.00
N VAL A 183 13.91 10.23 -2.51
CA VAL A 183 14.93 9.88 -3.50
C VAL A 183 14.33 9.95 -4.90
N TYR A 184 14.85 10.85 -5.73
CA TYR A 184 14.51 10.96 -7.13
C TYR A 184 14.94 9.71 -7.93
N VAL A 185 14.01 9.22 -8.74
CA VAL A 185 14.21 8.12 -9.69
C VAL A 185 13.94 8.62 -11.09
N SER A 186 14.93 8.45 -11.97
CA SER A 186 14.83 8.92 -13.36
C SER A 186 13.87 8.06 -14.19
N PRO A 187 13.20 8.63 -15.20
CA PRO A 187 12.36 7.86 -16.13
C PRO A 187 13.11 6.73 -16.83
N SER A 188 14.41 6.93 -17.09
CA SER A 188 15.28 5.92 -17.72
C SER A 188 15.47 4.70 -16.82
N GLN A 189 15.68 4.89 -15.51
CA GLN A 189 15.77 3.79 -14.55
C GLN A 189 14.44 3.06 -14.42
N ILE A 190 13.32 3.80 -14.37
CA ILE A 190 11.98 3.21 -14.29
C ILE A 190 11.73 2.27 -15.48
N LYS A 191 12.03 2.73 -16.69
CA LYS A 191 11.87 1.94 -17.92
C LYS A 191 12.85 0.77 -18.00
N LEU A 192 14.10 0.98 -17.59
CA LEU A 192 15.15 -0.04 -17.67
C LEU A 192 14.82 -1.26 -16.79
N PHE A 193 14.39 -1.01 -15.55
CA PHE A 193 14.10 -2.07 -14.57
C PHE A 193 12.63 -2.52 -14.56
N GLY A 194 11.74 -1.88 -15.34
CA GLY A 194 10.32 -2.24 -15.37
C GLY A 194 9.60 -2.04 -14.02
N ILE A 195 10.12 -1.14 -13.19
CA ILE A 195 9.57 -0.81 -11.86
C ILE A 195 8.32 0.06 -12.00
N LYS A 196 7.38 -0.12 -11.06
CA LYS A 196 6.05 0.50 -11.05
C LYS A 196 5.76 1.10 -9.67
N THR A 197 4.76 1.97 -9.60
CA THR A 197 4.28 2.49 -8.31
C THR A 197 3.97 1.35 -7.33
N GLY A 198 4.49 1.48 -6.11
CA GLY A 198 4.40 0.47 -5.05
C GLY A 198 5.65 -0.41 -4.90
N ASP A 199 6.59 -0.39 -5.84
CA ASP A 199 7.81 -1.20 -5.70
C ASP A 199 8.70 -0.65 -4.59
N THR A 200 9.05 -1.49 -3.62
CA THR A 200 10.10 -1.21 -2.63
C THR A 200 11.44 -1.40 -3.30
N ILE A 201 12.23 -0.33 -3.35
CA ILE A 201 13.53 -0.31 -4.03
C ILE A 201 14.60 -0.05 -2.98
N THR A 202 15.63 -0.90 -2.98
CA THR A 202 16.86 -0.67 -2.22
C THR A 202 18.00 -0.44 -3.20
N GLY A 203 18.87 0.50 -2.88
CA GLY A 203 19.94 0.85 -3.79
C GLY A 203 20.89 1.90 -3.25
N SER A 204 21.96 2.15 -4.02
CA SER A 204 22.89 3.24 -3.74
C SER A 204 22.27 4.57 -4.17
N ILE A 205 22.23 5.53 -3.25
CA ILE A 205 21.76 6.90 -3.44
C ILE A 205 22.91 7.88 -3.28
N ARG A 206 22.81 9.05 -3.93
CA ARG A 206 23.74 10.16 -3.76
C ARG A 206 23.02 11.42 -3.25
N PRO A 207 23.72 12.27 -2.49
CA PRO A 207 23.20 13.59 -2.15
C PRO A 207 22.95 14.47 -3.39
N PRO A 208 22.05 15.46 -3.29
CA PRO A 208 21.82 16.44 -4.35
C PRO A 208 23.11 17.21 -4.67
N LYS A 209 23.42 17.36 -5.96
CA LYS A 209 24.50 18.25 -6.45
C LYS A 209 24.03 19.71 -6.49
N GLU A 210 24.94 20.65 -6.74
CA GLU A 210 24.59 22.06 -6.89
C GLU A 210 23.45 22.26 -7.92
N GLY A 211 22.31 22.78 -7.45
CA GLY A 211 21.10 23.00 -8.27
C GLY A 211 20.04 21.89 -8.17
N GLU A 212 20.34 20.75 -7.55
CA GLU A 212 19.38 19.69 -7.24
C GLU A 212 18.80 19.85 -5.82
N LYS A 213 17.55 19.42 -5.63
CA LYS A 213 16.87 19.51 -4.32
C LYS A 213 16.76 18.17 -3.59
N TYR A 214 16.81 17.06 -4.32
CA TYR A 214 16.49 15.72 -3.81
C TYR A 214 17.71 14.81 -3.94
N PHE A 215 17.76 13.78 -3.09
CA PHE A 215 18.67 12.65 -3.30
C PHE A 215 18.36 11.98 -4.64
N ALA A 216 19.36 11.38 -5.27
CA ALA A 216 19.17 10.69 -6.55
C ALA A 216 19.61 9.23 -6.45
N LEU A 217 18.80 8.32 -6.99
CA LEU A 217 19.14 6.91 -7.07
C LEU A 217 20.25 6.72 -8.11
N LEU A 218 21.38 6.14 -7.71
CA LEU A 218 22.48 5.80 -8.61
C LEU A 218 22.29 4.41 -9.20
N LYS A 219 22.08 3.42 -8.32
CA LYS A 219 22.02 2.01 -8.68
C LYS A 219 20.91 1.33 -7.88
N VAL A 220 20.13 0.48 -8.56
CA VAL A 220 19.17 -0.42 -7.91
C VAL A 220 19.90 -1.71 -7.55
N ASP A 221 19.82 -2.10 -6.28
CA ASP A 221 20.37 -3.38 -5.81
C ASP A 221 19.28 -4.46 -5.76
N THR A 222 18.14 -4.19 -5.10
CA THR A 222 16.99 -5.11 -5.12
C THR A 222 15.66 -4.36 -5.26
N VAL A 223 14.66 -5.07 -5.80
CA VAL A 223 13.27 -4.61 -5.92
C VAL A 223 12.38 -5.64 -5.24
N ASN A 224 11.63 -5.25 -4.21
CA ASN A 224 10.77 -6.12 -3.40
C ASN A 224 11.52 -7.37 -2.88
N GLY A 225 12.78 -7.22 -2.47
CA GLY A 225 13.62 -8.31 -1.98
C GLY A 225 14.16 -9.26 -3.06
N ARG A 226 13.91 -8.98 -4.34
CA ARG A 226 14.39 -9.77 -5.49
C ARG A 226 15.35 -8.98 -6.37
N LEU A 227 16.10 -9.68 -7.21
CA LEU A 227 16.95 -9.04 -8.20
C LEU A 227 16.09 -8.31 -9.26
N PRO A 228 16.54 -7.15 -9.76
CA PRO A 228 15.76 -6.36 -10.74
C PRO A 228 15.43 -7.13 -12.03
N GLU A 229 16.29 -8.08 -12.41
CA GLU A 229 16.11 -8.93 -13.59
C GLU A 229 14.89 -9.85 -13.45
N GLU A 230 14.67 -10.44 -12.27
CA GLU A 230 13.51 -11.30 -12.00
C GLU A 230 12.19 -10.52 -11.98
N VAL A 231 12.24 -9.28 -11.47
CA VAL A 231 11.07 -8.43 -11.33
C VAL A 231 10.57 -7.91 -12.68
N ARG A 232 11.45 -7.85 -13.69
CA ARG A 232 11.11 -7.37 -15.03
C ARG A 232 10.09 -8.28 -15.74
N ASP A 233 10.18 -9.58 -15.53
CA ASP A 233 9.35 -10.59 -16.20
C ASP A 233 8.12 -11.03 -15.37
N ARG A 234 7.84 -10.35 -14.25
CA ARG A 234 6.70 -10.68 -13.39
C ARG A 234 5.37 -10.44 -14.11
N VAL A 235 4.40 -11.33 -13.84
CA VAL A 235 3.02 -11.15 -14.30
C VAL A 235 2.35 -10.06 -13.45
N PRO A 236 1.72 -9.05 -14.06
CA PRO A 236 1.01 -8.02 -13.29
C PRO A 236 -0.14 -8.60 -12.46
N PHE A 237 -0.38 -8.02 -11.29
CA PHE A 237 -1.34 -8.50 -10.29
C PHE A 237 -2.74 -8.77 -10.86
N ASP A 238 -3.20 -7.94 -11.78
CA ASP A 238 -4.55 -8.03 -12.33
C ASP A 238 -4.73 -9.24 -13.28
N TYR A 239 -3.64 -9.82 -13.77
CA TYR A 239 -3.64 -11.03 -14.62
C TYR A 239 -3.36 -12.32 -13.86
N LEU A 240 -3.09 -12.25 -12.55
CA LEU A 240 -2.87 -13.43 -11.73
C LEU A 240 -4.20 -14.16 -11.45
N THR A 241 -4.18 -15.49 -11.55
CA THR A 241 -5.36 -16.32 -11.34
C THR A 241 -5.77 -16.33 -9.86
N PRO A 242 -6.99 -15.85 -9.51
CA PRO A 242 -7.46 -15.85 -8.13
C PRO A 242 -8.02 -17.21 -7.72
N LEU A 243 -7.68 -17.65 -6.50
CA LEU A 243 -8.22 -18.85 -5.85
C LEU A 243 -8.94 -18.50 -4.54
N PHE A 244 -9.76 -19.44 -4.06
CA PHE A 244 -10.22 -19.40 -2.67
C PHE A 244 -9.02 -19.66 -1.73
N PRO A 245 -8.98 -19.03 -0.56
CA PRO A 245 -8.01 -19.36 0.46
C PRO A 245 -8.15 -20.83 0.89
N PHE A 246 -7.02 -21.54 0.90
CA PHE A 246 -6.91 -22.94 1.35
C PHE A 246 -5.80 -23.13 2.39
N GLU A 247 -4.94 -22.13 2.57
CA GLU A 247 -3.95 -22.09 3.64
C GLU A 247 -4.49 -21.23 4.78
N LYS A 248 -4.69 -21.83 5.95
CA LYS A 248 -5.22 -21.14 7.14
C LYS A 248 -4.10 -20.42 7.90
N PHE A 249 -4.39 -19.20 8.38
CA PHE A 249 -3.60 -18.56 9.43
C PHE A 249 -3.95 -19.19 10.77
N ASN A 250 -2.94 -19.68 11.49
CA ASN A 250 -3.11 -20.13 12.86
C ASN A 250 -3.06 -18.91 13.79
N LEU A 251 -4.17 -18.55 14.42
CA LEU A 251 -4.24 -17.39 15.30
C LEU A 251 -4.00 -17.74 16.78
N TYR A 252 -4.04 -19.02 17.15
CA TYR A 252 -3.72 -19.44 18.52
C TYR A 252 -2.28 -19.06 18.91
N THR A 253 -2.14 -18.35 20.03
CA THR A 253 -0.83 -18.03 20.62
C THR A 253 -0.75 -18.48 22.07
N LYS A 254 -1.68 -18.02 22.91
CA LYS A 254 -1.76 -18.36 24.33
C LYS A 254 -3.17 -18.82 24.72
N PRO A 255 -3.30 -19.67 25.76
CA PRO A 255 -4.59 -20.21 26.20
C PRO A 255 -5.60 -19.14 26.65
N ASP A 256 -5.11 -18.01 27.17
CA ASP A 256 -5.86 -16.90 27.77
C ASP A 256 -6.38 -15.88 26.76
N ILE A 257 -5.88 -15.90 25.52
CA ILE A 257 -6.32 -15.01 24.45
C ILE A 257 -7.51 -15.65 23.71
N TYR A 258 -8.68 -15.55 24.32
CA TYR A 258 -9.91 -16.19 23.80
C TYR A 258 -10.35 -15.64 22.44
N SER A 259 -10.06 -14.38 22.11
CA SER A 259 -10.40 -13.74 20.83
C SER A 259 -9.84 -14.50 19.63
N THR A 260 -8.53 -14.72 19.62
CA THR A 260 -7.84 -15.45 18.54
C THR A 260 -8.30 -16.89 18.47
N ARG A 261 -8.52 -17.54 19.63
CA ARG A 261 -9.03 -18.91 19.70
C ARG A 261 -10.42 -19.06 19.11
N MET A 262 -11.32 -18.14 19.43
CA MET A 262 -12.70 -18.13 18.91
C MET A 262 -12.69 -17.77 17.42
N MET A 263 -11.88 -16.79 17.02
CA MET A 263 -11.73 -16.41 15.61
C MET A 263 -11.22 -17.60 14.77
N ASP A 264 -10.25 -18.37 15.26
CA ASP A 264 -9.72 -19.57 14.60
C ASP A 264 -10.76 -20.66 14.36
N LEU A 265 -11.80 -20.73 15.19
CA LEU A 265 -12.84 -21.76 15.14
C LEU A 265 -14.07 -21.30 14.36
N PHE A 266 -14.58 -20.10 14.65
CA PHE A 266 -15.84 -19.59 14.12
C PHE A 266 -15.68 -18.75 12.85
N THR A 267 -14.51 -18.20 12.61
CA THR A 267 -14.23 -17.36 11.44
C THR A 267 -12.78 -17.60 10.98
N PRO A 268 -12.45 -18.84 10.54
CA PRO A 268 -11.09 -19.18 10.18
C PRO A 268 -10.55 -18.23 9.11
N LEU A 269 -9.41 -17.59 9.38
CA LEU A 269 -8.78 -16.65 8.46
C LEU A 269 -7.82 -17.40 7.54
N GLY A 270 -7.96 -17.26 6.22
CA GLY A 270 -7.04 -17.85 5.24
C GLY A 270 -6.11 -16.83 4.57
N LYS A 271 -4.98 -17.30 4.04
CA LYS A 271 -4.09 -16.53 3.15
C LYS A 271 -4.85 -16.15 1.89
N GLY A 272 -5.12 -14.86 1.72
CA GLY A 272 -5.96 -14.32 0.64
C GLY A 272 -7.40 -13.96 1.05
N GLN A 273 -7.72 -13.99 2.35
CA GLN A 273 -9.08 -13.69 2.83
C GLN A 273 -9.44 -12.20 2.64
N ARG A 274 -10.72 -11.95 2.35
CA ARG A 274 -11.38 -10.64 2.42
C ARG A 274 -12.31 -10.62 3.63
N GLY A 275 -11.73 -10.27 4.78
CA GLY A 275 -12.41 -10.26 6.07
C GLY A 275 -12.98 -8.90 6.43
N LEU A 276 -14.19 -8.88 6.97
CA LEU A 276 -14.84 -7.69 7.52
C LEU A 276 -15.11 -7.90 9.01
N ILE A 277 -14.51 -7.07 9.87
CA ILE A 277 -14.87 -6.99 11.29
C ILE A 277 -15.96 -5.93 11.41
N VAL A 278 -17.19 -6.39 11.60
CA VAL A 278 -18.37 -5.55 11.73
C VAL A 278 -18.53 -5.14 13.17
N ALA A 279 -18.32 -3.85 13.46
CA ALA A 279 -18.22 -3.38 14.83
C ALA A 279 -18.97 -2.06 15.03
N GLN A 280 -19.72 -1.98 16.11
CA GLN A 280 -20.22 -0.70 16.61
C GLN A 280 -19.09 0.06 17.33
N PRO A 281 -19.23 1.38 17.56
CA PRO A 281 -18.29 2.11 18.41
C PRO A 281 -18.18 1.51 19.82
N LYS A 282 -16.95 1.47 20.37
CA LYS A 282 -16.62 1.03 21.75
C LYS A 282 -16.83 -0.47 22.07
N VAL A 283 -16.82 -1.36 21.06
CA VAL A 283 -16.95 -2.81 21.27
C VAL A 283 -15.64 -3.60 21.36
N GLY A 284 -14.49 -2.92 21.35
CA GLY A 284 -13.17 -3.57 21.45
C GLY A 284 -12.50 -3.92 20.12
N LYS A 285 -12.93 -3.31 19.01
CA LYS A 285 -12.36 -3.42 17.65
C LYS A 285 -10.82 -3.36 17.65
N THR A 286 -10.24 -2.31 18.24
CA THR A 286 -8.79 -2.07 18.22
C THR A 286 -8.02 -3.15 18.98
N MET A 287 -8.58 -3.66 20.08
CA MET A 287 -7.96 -4.75 20.85
C MET A 287 -7.93 -6.04 20.03
N LEU A 288 -9.04 -6.39 19.38
CA LEU A 288 -9.10 -7.56 18.50
C LEU A 288 -8.10 -7.46 17.34
N LEU A 289 -8.02 -6.30 16.67
CA LEU A 289 -7.06 -6.09 15.59
C LEU A 289 -5.61 -6.28 16.05
N LYS A 290 -5.24 -5.75 17.22
CA LYS A 290 -3.89 -5.95 17.79
C LYS A 290 -3.58 -7.40 18.09
N GLU A 291 -4.53 -8.13 18.65
CA GLU A 291 -4.37 -9.55 18.98
C GLU A 291 -4.19 -10.38 17.70
N VAL A 292 -4.95 -10.10 16.65
CA VAL A 292 -4.78 -10.73 15.34
C VAL A 292 -3.42 -10.37 14.74
N ALA A 293 -3.02 -9.10 14.78
CA ALA A 293 -1.75 -8.63 14.24
C ALA A 293 -0.55 -9.32 14.91
N ASN A 294 -0.53 -9.33 16.24
CA ASN A 294 0.53 -9.97 17.02
C ASN A 294 0.55 -11.49 16.85
N SER A 295 -0.62 -12.10 16.67
CA SER A 295 -0.72 -13.52 16.40
C SER A 295 -0.12 -13.88 15.04
N ILE A 296 -0.51 -13.17 13.97
CA ILE A 296 0.05 -13.35 12.63
C ILE A 296 1.57 -13.10 12.65
N ALA A 297 2.04 -12.02 13.28
CA ALA A 297 3.47 -11.72 13.37
C ALA A 297 4.28 -12.80 14.13
N THR A 298 3.66 -13.51 15.07
CA THR A 298 4.32 -14.57 15.86
C THR A 298 4.30 -15.91 15.12
N ASN A 299 3.14 -16.29 14.57
CA ASN A 299 2.92 -17.61 14.00
C ASN A 299 3.29 -17.69 12.51
N HIS A 300 3.27 -16.55 11.82
CA HIS A 300 3.52 -16.42 10.38
C HIS A 300 4.54 -15.30 10.09
N PRO A 301 5.80 -15.42 10.57
CA PRO A 301 6.82 -14.40 10.35
C PRO A 301 7.23 -14.24 8.88
N GLU A 302 6.85 -15.19 8.00
CA GLU A 302 7.04 -15.10 6.55
C GLU A 302 6.09 -14.09 5.88
N CYS A 303 4.99 -13.73 6.55
CA CYS A 303 3.99 -12.82 6.00
C CYS A 303 4.40 -11.36 6.23
N TYR A 304 4.22 -10.54 5.20
CA TYR A 304 4.41 -9.10 5.30
C TYR A 304 3.17 -8.45 5.90
N LEU A 305 3.25 -8.03 7.16
CA LEU A 305 2.12 -7.45 7.90
C LEU A 305 2.16 -5.91 7.84
N MET A 306 1.07 -5.34 7.33
CA MET A 306 0.83 -3.90 7.23
C MET A 306 -0.43 -3.54 8.02
N VAL A 307 -0.37 -2.49 8.82
CA VAL A 307 -1.53 -1.91 9.50
C VAL A 307 -1.78 -0.54 8.90
N VAL A 308 -2.95 -0.34 8.31
CA VAL A 308 -3.35 0.92 7.66
C VAL A 308 -4.44 1.57 8.49
N LEU A 309 -4.12 2.70 9.12
CA LEU A 309 -5.01 3.46 9.99
C LEU A 309 -5.46 4.73 9.27
N ILE A 310 -6.77 4.87 9.04
CA ILE A 310 -7.37 5.97 8.28
C ILE A 310 -8.39 6.70 9.15
N ASP A 311 -8.19 8.02 9.28
CA ASP A 311 -9.07 8.93 10.01
C ASP A 311 -9.31 8.44 11.47
N GLU A 312 -8.23 7.93 12.08
CA GLU A 312 -8.21 7.45 13.46
C GLU A 312 -7.43 8.41 14.36
N ARG A 313 -7.58 8.25 15.67
CA ARG A 313 -7.00 9.18 16.64
C ARG A 313 -5.48 9.01 16.80
N PRO A 314 -4.71 10.11 16.95
CA PRO A 314 -3.26 10.04 17.12
C PRO A 314 -2.78 9.13 18.26
N GLU A 315 -3.52 9.11 19.38
CA GLU A 315 -3.20 8.24 20.51
C GLU A 315 -3.42 6.75 20.20
N GLU A 316 -4.42 6.42 19.36
CA GLU A 316 -4.68 5.05 18.93
C GLU A 316 -3.63 4.58 17.91
N VAL A 317 -3.14 5.50 17.05
CA VAL A 317 -2.02 5.26 16.13
C VAL A 317 -0.74 4.94 16.91
N THR A 318 -0.37 5.79 17.85
CA THR A 318 0.86 5.61 18.67
C THR A 318 0.81 4.30 19.45
N ASP A 319 -0.36 3.96 19.98
CA ASP A 319 -0.58 2.72 20.72
C ASP A 319 -0.48 1.48 19.81
N MET A 320 -0.93 1.56 18.56
CA MET A 320 -0.75 0.50 17.57
C MET A 320 0.72 0.31 17.19
N GLU A 321 1.43 1.39 16.86
CA GLU A 321 2.86 1.39 16.49
C GLU A 321 3.75 0.73 17.55
N ARG A 322 3.46 0.99 18.84
CA ARG A 322 4.24 0.44 19.95
C ARG A 322 3.86 -0.99 20.31
N SER A 323 2.66 -1.44 19.95
CA SER A 323 2.09 -2.71 20.41
C SER A 323 2.20 -3.85 19.40
N VAL A 324 2.46 -3.54 18.13
CA VAL A 324 2.40 -4.52 17.02
C VAL A 324 3.70 -4.54 16.25
N LYS A 325 4.20 -5.75 15.96
CA LYS A 325 5.33 -5.96 15.05
C LYS A 325 4.86 -5.99 13.60
N ALA A 326 4.57 -4.81 13.06
CA ALA A 326 4.11 -4.61 11.69
C ALA A 326 4.58 -3.27 11.17
N GLU A 327 4.55 -3.10 9.85
CA GLU A 327 4.62 -1.76 9.27
C GLU A 327 3.28 -1.05 9.53
N VAL A 328 3.32 0.08 10.25
CA VAL A 328 2.12 0.88 10.53
C VAL A 328 2.12 2.12 9.65
N LEU A 329 1.06 2.30 8.87
CA LEU A 329 0.83 3.43 8.00
C LEU A 329 -0.43 4.15 8.49
N ALA A 330 -0.30 5.42 8.85
CA ALA A 330 -1.39 6.17 9.45
C ALA A 330 -1.64 7.50 8.73
N SER A 331 -2.91 7.88 8.70
CA SER A 331 -3.37 9.23 8.38
C SER A 331 -4.46 9.59 9.38
N THR A 332 -4.12 10.41 10.38
CA THR A 332 -5.00 10.77 11.50
C THR A 332 -6.17 11.63 11.04
N PHE A 333 -7.20 11.76 11.87
CA PHE A 333 -8.38 12.59 11.57
C PHE A 333 -8.10 14.09 11.34
N ASP A 334 -6.91 14.57 11.74
CA ASP A 334 -6.48 15.96 11.51
C ASP A 334 -6.11 16.23 10.05
N GLU A 335 -5.89 15.16 9.27
CA GLU A 335 -5.45 15.24 7.89
C GLU A 335 -6.63 15.33 6.90
N PRO A 336 -6.45 15.99 5.73
CA PRO A 336 -7.49 16.08 4.72
C PRO A 336 -7.76 14.74 4.03
N ALA A 337 -8.97 14.58 3.49
CA ALA A 337 -9.43 13.36 2.84
C ALA A 337 -8.53 12.90 1.68
N GLU A 338 -7.92 13.83 0.94
CA GLU A 338 -6.96 13.52 -0.13
C GLU A 338 -5.74 12.75 0.39
N LYS A 339 -5.26 13.07 1.60
CA LYS A 339 -4.14 12.35 2.21
C LYS A 339 -4.55 10.93 2.59
N HIS A 340 -5.74 10.73 3.17
CA HIS A 340 -6.26 9.38 3.46
C HIS A 340 -6.31 8.50 2.21
N VAL A 341 -6.81 9.07 1.10
CA VAL A 341 -6.88 8.37 -0.19
C VAL A 341 -5.48 8.08 -0.73
N LYS A 342 -4.52 9.02 -0.59
CA LYS A 342 -3.15 8.82 -1.05
C LYS A 342 -2.42 7.71 -0.27
N VAL A 343 -2.44 7.76 1.06
CA VAL A 343 -1.75 6.79 1.93
C VAL A 343 -2.29 5.38 1.69
N SER A 344 -3.62 5.21 1.67
CA SER A 344 -4.24 3.92 1.38
C SER A 344 -3.94 3.42 -0.04
N ALA A 345 -3.94 4.29 -1.05
CA ALA A 345 -3.59 3.90 -2.41
C ALA A 345 -2.14 3.41 -2.52
N MET A 346 -1.19 4.09 -1.86
CA MET A 346 0.22 3.67 -1.82
C MET A 346 0.38 2.33 -1.10
N ALA A 347 -0.28 2.15 0.06
CA ALA A 347 -0.26 0.88 0.79
C ALA A 347 -0.78 -0.29 -0.06
N LEU A 348 -1.89 -0.08 -0.81
CA LEU A 348 -2.43 -1.09 -1.70
C LEU A 348 -1.48 -1.41 -2.86
N GLN A 349 -0.87 -0.40 -3.49
CA GLN A 349 0.06 -0.63 -4.59
C GLN A 349 1.28 -1.42 -4.10
N LYS A 350 1.85 -1.06 -2.95
CA LYS A 350 2.94 -1.82 -2.33
C LYS A 350 2.56 -3.28 -2.11
N ALA A 351 1.41 -3.53 -1.50
CA ALA A 351 0.94 -4.88 -1.26
C ALA A 351 0.78 -5.69 -2.56
N LYS A 352 0.21 -5.09 -3.62
CA LYS A 352 0.10 -5.75 -4.94
C LYS A 352 1.47 -6.12 -5.51
N ARG A 353 2.45 -5.21 -5.45
CA ARG A 353 3.81 -5.45 -5.95
C ARG A 353 4.54 -6.57 -5.19
N LEU A 354 4.37 -6.61 -3.87
CA LEU A 354 4.92 -7.70 -3.03
C LEU A 354 4.31 -9.06 -3.40
N VAL A 355 2.99 -9.12 -3.65
CA VAL A 355 2.30 -10.35 -4.06
C VAL A 355 2.70 -10.81 -5.47
N GLU A 356 2.93 -9.88 -6.41
CA GLU A 356 3.51 -10.21 -7.72
C GLU A 356 4.89 -10.87 -7.58
N CYS A 357 5.66 -10.50 -6.55
CA CYS A 357 6.93 -11.13 -6.19
C CYS A 357 6.77 -12.38 -5.30
N GLY A 358 5.56 -12.92 -5.15
CA GLY A 358 5.30 -14.18 -4.44
C GLY A 358 5.19 -14.07 -2.91
N HIS A 359 5.12 -12.87 -2.33
CA HIS A 359 4.97 -12.70 -0.89
C HIS A 359 3.52 -12.87 -0.44
N ASP A 360 3.33 -13.43 0.76
CA ASP A 360 2.05 -13.36 1.47
C ASP A 360 1.98 -12.03 2.23
N VAL A 361 1.00 -11.18 1.89
CA VAL A 361 0.82 -9.85 2.46
C VAL A 361 -0.50 -9.79 3.21
N VAL A 362 -0.48 -9.20 4.39
CA VAL A 362 -1.67 -8.97 5.23
C VAL A 362 -1.82 -7.48 5.49
N ILE A 363 -2.97 -6.92 5.10
CA ILE A 363 -3.36 -5.56 5.44
C ILE A 363 -4.46 -5.60 6.50
N LEU A 364 -4.19 -5.01 7.65
CA LEU A 364 -5.18 -4.71 8.68
C LEU A 364 -5.64 -3.27 8.49
N LEU A 365 -6.86 -3.07 7.99
CA LEU A 365 -7.39 -1.75 7.67
C LEU A 365 -8.38 -1.27 8.73
N ASP A 366 -8.05 -0.16 9.38
CA ASP A 366 -8.93 0.51 10.32
C ASP A 366 -9.18 1.98 9.91
N SER A 367 -10.28 2.34 9.24
CA SER A 367 -11.42 1.50 8.85
C SER A 367 -11.81 1.68 7.39
N ILE A 368 -12.46 0.66 6.82
CA ILE A 368 -12.94 0.74 5.44
C ILE A 368 -14.10 1.74 5.29
N THR A 369 -14.91 1.91 6.33
CA THR A 369 -15.99 2.91 6.35
C THR A 369 -15.43 4.32 6.23
N ARG A 370 -14.38 4.64 6.99
CA ARG A 370 -13.72 5.96 6.93
C ARG A 370 -12.99 6.17 5.60
N LEU A 371 -12.33 5.14 5.07
CA LEU A 371 -11.73 5.21 3.73
C LEU A 371 -12.78 5.49 2.65
N ALA A 372 -13.94 4.82 2.71
CA ALA A 372 -15.05 5.05 1.80
C ALA A 372 -15.62 6.47 1.91
N ARG A 373 -15.72 7.02 3.13
CA ARG A 373 -16.09 8.43 3.35
C ARG A 373 -15.08 9.39 2.72
N ALA A 374 -13.78 9.17 2.92
CA ALA A 374 -12.74 10.00 2.32
C ALA A 374 -12.83 10.00 0.79
N HIS A 375 -13.04 8.82 0.18
CA HIS A 375 -13.26 8.71 -1.26
C HIS A 375 -14.52 9.43 -1.74
N ASN A 376 -15.59 9.43 -0.94
CA ASN A 376 -16.82 10.16 -1.26
C ASN A 376 -16.62 11.67 -1.25
N THR A 377 -15.86 12.19 -0.28
CA THR A 377 -15.55 13.62 -0.17
C THR A 377 -14.70 14.11 -1.34
N VAL A 378 -13.72 13.31 -1.79
CA VAL A 378 -12.79 13.68 -2.87
C VAL A 378 -13.36 13.39 -4.26
N ALA A 379 -14.46 12.62 -4.36
CA ALA A 379 -15.04 12.27 -5.65
C ALA A 379 -15.62 13.52 -6.35
N PRO A 380 -15.38 13.70 -7.66
CA PRO A 380 -16.05 14.75 -8.41
C PRO A 380 -17.56 14.46 -8.46
N SER A 381 -18.37 15.51 -8.33
CA SER A 381 -19.83 15.39 -8.36
C SER A 381 -20.31 14.73 -9.64
N SER A 382 -20.97 13.58 -9.51
CA SER A 382 -21.45 12.80 -10.66
C SER A 382 -22.87 13.19 -11.09
N GLY A 383 -23.54 14.06 -10.31
CA GLY A 383 -24.95 14.40 -10.47
C GLY A 383 -25.90 13.26 -10.06
N LYS A 384 -25.38 12.10 -9.65
CA LYS A 384 -26.15 10.93 -9.21
C LYS A 384 -25.70 10.55 -7.79
N VAL A 385 -26.54 10.89 -6.83
CA VAL A 385 -26.33 10.57 -5.42
C VAL A 385 -27.21 9.40 -5.03
N LEU A 386 -26.59 8.35 -4.48
CA LEU A 386 -27.27 7.19 -3.91
C LEU A 386 -27.89 7.55 -2.56
N SER A 387 -28.68 6.62 -2.02
CA SER A 387 -29.20 6.75 -0.65
C SER A 387 -28.06 7.03 0.33
N GLY A 388 -28.31 7.85 1.34
CA GLY A 388 -27.30 8.19 2.36
C GLY A 388 -26.25 9.22 1.91
N GLY A 389 -26.38 9.85 0.74
CA GLY A 389 -25.46 10.92 0.31
C GLY A 389 -24.16 10.42 -0.33
N VAL A 390 -24.15 9.16 -0.78
CA VAL A 390 -22.99 8.54 -1.42
C VAL A 390 -23.01 8.81 -2.92
N GLU A 391 -21.95 9.40 -3.46
CA GLU A 391 -21.77 9.58 -4.91
C GLU A 391 -21.66 8.21 -5.60
N ALA A 392 -22.36 8.03 -6.73
CA ALA A 392 -22.43 6.73 -7.41
C ALA A 392 -21.06 6.14 -7.77
N ASN A 393 -20.10 7.01 -8.13
CA ASN A 393 -18.75 6.59 -8.53
C ASN A 393 -17.76 6.51 -7.34
N ALA A 394 -18.11 7.06 -6.18
CA ALA A 394 -17.19 7.12 -5.04
C ALA A 394 -16.82 5.73 -4.50
N MET A 395 -17.74 4.76 -4.62
CA MET A 395 -17.53 3.40 -4.09
C MET A 395 -16.64 2.51 -4.95
N GLN A 396 -16.33 2.91 -6.18
CA GLN A 396 -15.53 2.08 -7.07
C GLN A 396 -14.13 1.81 -6.52
N LYS A 397 -13.40 2.84 -6.09
CA LYS A 397 -12.02 2.70 -5.60
C LYS A 397 -11.94 1.93 -4.27
N PRO A 398 -12.78 2.22 -3.27
CA PRO A 398 -12.83 1.42 -2.04
C PRO A 398 -13.19 -0.06 -2.28
N LYS A 399 -14.13 -0.34 -3.19
CA LYS A 399 -14.44 -1.72 -3.61
C LYS A 399 -13.26 -2.41 -4.27
N GLN A 400 -12.52 -1.70 -5.13
CA GLN A 400 -11.29 -2.22 -5.73
C GLN A 400 -10.19 -2.47 -4.69
N PHE A 401 -10.08 -1.62 -3.67
CA PHE A 401 -9.16 -1.81 -2.56
C PHE A 401 -9.47 -3.12 -1.84
N PHE A 402 -10.71 -3.29 -1.37
CA PHE A 402 -11.10 -4.48 -0.60
C PHE A 402 -11.13 -5.75 -1.45
N GLY A 403 -11.60 -5.63 -2.70
CA GLY A 403 -11.62 -6.70 -3.70
C GLY A 403 -10.24 -7.06 -4.26
N ALA A 404 -9.19 -6.34 -3.90
CA ALA A 404 -7.83 -6.74 -4.24
C ALA A 404 -7.44 -8.02 -3.49
N ALA A 405 -7.91 -8.22 -2.26
CA ALA A 405 -7.53 -9.40 -1.48
C ALA A 405 -8.00 -10.71 -2.12
N ARG A 406 -7.06 -11.63 -2.32
CA ARG A 406 -7.22 -12.91 -3.01
C ARG A 406 -5.98 -13.79 -2.77
N LYS A 407 -6.15 -15.12 -2.78
CA LYS A 407 -5.03 -16.07 -2.93
C LYS A 407 -4.69 -16.18 -4.42
N ILE A 408 -3.41 -16.24 -4.75
CA ILE A 408 -2.96 -16.41 -6.14
C ILE A 408 -2.47 -17.84 -6.36
N GLU A 409 -2.82 -18.41 -7.51
CA GLU A 409 -2.27 -19.68 -7.96
C GLU A 409 -0.77 -19.57 -8.26
N ASN A 410 0.06 -20.44 -7.67
CA ASN A 410 1.52 -20.44 -7.83
C ASN A 410 2.21 -19.10 -7.48
N GLY A 411 1.58 -18.31 -6.60
CA GLY A 411 2.10 -17.02 -6.16
C GLY A 411 1.82 -16.77 -4.69
N GLY A 412 1.94 -15.50 -4.29
CA GLY A 412 1.65 -15.06 -2.93
C GLY A 412 0.15 -14.96 -2.64
N SER A 413 -0.19 -14.19 -1.62
CA SER A 413 -1.57 -13.90 -1.27
C SER A 413 -1.72 -12.48 -0.75
N LEU A 414 -2.84 -11.84 -1.06
CA LEU A 414 -3.21 -10.57 -0.42
C LEU A 414 -4.39 -10.83 0.50
N THR A 415 -4.15 -10.73 1.80
CA THR A 415 -5.20 -10.80 2.82
C THR A 415 -5.54 -9.38 3.26
N ILE A 416 -6.83 -9.02 3.27
CA ILE A 416 -7.29 -7.74 3.82
C ILE A 416 -8.33 -8.05 4.89
N LEU A 417 -8.03 -7.67 6.12
CA LEU A 417 -8.97 -7.69 7.24
C LEU A 417 -9.29 -6.24 7.58
N ALA A 418 -10.50 -5.80 7.24
CA ALA A 418 -10.91 -4.43 7.43
C ALA A 418 -12.03 -4.33 8.46
N THR A 419 -12.04 -3.26 9.24
CA THR A 419 -13.16 -3.00 10.16
C THR A 419 -14.21 -2.14 9.47
N ALA A 420 -15.48 -2.48 9.63
CA ALA A 420 -16.62 -1.68 9.19
C ALA A 420 -17.43 -1.22 10.39
N LEU A 421 -17.75 0.06 10.40
CA LEU A 421 -18.59 0.68 11.41
C LEU A 421 -20.08 0.50 11.05
N ILE A 422 -20.85 -0.01 12.01
CA ILE A 422 -22.32 -0.11 11.93
C ILE A 422 -22.98 0.62 13.11
N ASP A 423 -24.27 0.89 12.98
CA ASP A 423 -25.10 1.56 14.01
C ASP A 423 -24.52 2.89 14.51
N THR A 424 -23.89 3.64 13.60
CA THR A 424 -23.35 4.99 13.85
C THR A 424 -24.43 6.06 13.85
N GLY A 425 -25.65 5.72 13.41
CA GLY A 425 -26.75 6.66 13.14
C GLY A 425 -26.62 7.37 11.78
N SER A 426 -25.63 7.02 10.97
CA SER A 426 -25.44 7.55 9.61
C SER A 426 -25.96 6.57 8.56
N LYS A 427 -26.96 6.98 7.77
CA LYS A 427 -27.42 6.22 6.60
C LYS A 427 -26.32 5.98 5.57
N MET A 428 -25.34 6.88 5.50
CA MET A 428 -24.18 6.72 4.63
C MET A 428 -23.38 5.46 5.00
N ASP A 429 -23.17 5.23 6.29
CA ASP A 429 -22.38 4.08 6.77
C ASP A 429 -23.12 2.77 6.57
N GLU A 430 -24.45 2.76 6.74
CA GLU A 430 -25.30 1.60 6.43
C GLU A 430 -25.18 1.20 4.96
N VAL A 431 -25.24 2.17 4.04
CA VAL A 431 -25.08 1.93 2.60
C VAL A 431 -23.66 1.43 2.29
N ILE A 432 -22.64 2.05 2.88
CA ILE A 432 -21.24 1.61 2.72
C ILE A 432 -21.07 0.16 3.20
N PHE A 433 -21.63 -0.17 4.36
CA PHE A 433 -21.54 -1.50 4.93
C PHE A 433 -22.15 -2.57 4.01
N GLU A 434 -23.38 -2.35 3.53
CA GLU A 434 -24.06 -3.29 2.63
C GLU A 434 -23.28 -3.54 1.34
N GLU A 435 -22.65 -2.50 0.78
CA GLU A 435 -21.81 -2.61 -0.42
C GLU A 435 -20.55 -3.49 -0.20
N PHE A 436 -19.96 -3.44 0.99
CA PHE A 436 -18.79 -4.25 1.32
C PHE A 436 -19.12 -5.65 1.79
N LYS A 437 -20.26 -5.84 2.45
CA LYS A 437 -20.77 -7.14 2.88
C LYS A 437 -20.87 -8.11 1.70
N GLY A 438 -21.38 -7.64 0.56
CA GLY A 438 -21.44 -8.44 -0.67
C GLY A 438 -20.06 -8.80 -1.28
N THR A 439 -19.02 -8.03 -0.97
CA THR A 439 -17.66 -8.17 -1.54
C THR A 439 -16.77 -9.09 -0.70
N GLY A 440 -17.00 -9.12 0.61
CA GLY A 440 -16.26 -9.93 1.58
C GLY A 440 -16.57 -11.42 1.50
N ASN A 441 -15.67 -12.24 2.04
CA ASN A 441 -15.86 -13.68 2.19
C ASN A 441 -15.67 -14.17 3.64
N MET A 442 -15.38 -13.29 4.59
CA MET A 442 -15.40 -13.53 6.02
C MET A 442 -16.05 -12.34 6.72
N GLU A 443 -16.95 -12.60 7.65
CA GLU A 443 -17.62 -11.59 8.47
C GLU A 443 -17.47 -11.99 9.94
N LEU A 444 -16.90 -11.10 10.75
CA LEU A 444 -16.82 -11.23 12.20
C LEU A 444 -17.58 -10.07 12.83
N ALA A 445 -18.71 -10.37 13.45
CA ALA A 445 -19.57 -9.37 14.08
C ALA A 445 -19.21 -9.20 15.55
N LEU A 446 -19.13 -7.95 16.01
CA LEU A 446 -18.96 -7.59 17.40
C LEU A 446 -20.26 -7.01 17.97
N ASP A 447 -20.74 -7.59 19.08
CA ASP A 447 -21.99 -7.19 19.74
C ASP A 447 -21.73 -6.23 20.91
N ARG A 448 -22.37 -5.06 20.86
CA ARG A 448 -22.33 -4.06 21.92
C ARG A 448 -23.00 -4.50 23.21
N ARG A 449 -23.96 -5.43 23.17
CA ARG A 449 -24.60 -5.97 24.39
C ARG A 449 -23.56 -6.65 25.28
N LEU A 450 -22.70 -7.47 24.67
CA LEU A 450 -21.55 -8.09 25.34
C LEU A 450 -20.59 -7.03 25.92
N ALA A 451 -20.20 -6.05 25.10
CA ALA A 451 -19.27 -5.00 25.50
C ALA A 451 -19.82 -4.14 26.66
N ASN A 452 -21.11 -3.80 26.65
CA ASN A 452 -21.76 -3.04 27.73
C ASN A 452 -21.73 -3.80 29.07
N LYS A 453 -21.79 -5.14 29.02
CA LYS A 453 -21.65 -6.02 30.19
C LYS A 453 -20.19 -6.36 30.54
N ARG A 454 -19.23 -5.77 29.82
CA ARG A 454 -17.78 -6.02 29.97
C ARG A 454 -17.38 -7.47 29.71
N VAL A 455 -18.11 -8.16 28.84
CA VAL A 455 -17.74 -9.49 28.35
C VAL A 455 -16.88 -9.31 27.11
N PHE A 456 -15.62 -9.72 27.19
CA PHE A 456 -14.66 -9.67 26.08
C PHE A 456 -14.04 -11.06 25.84
N PRO A 457 -13.80 -11.46 24.58
CA PRO A 457 -14.07 -10.73 23.34
C PRO A 457 -15.57 -10.57 23.05
N ALA A 458 -15.99 -9.41 22.54
CA ALA A 458 -17.40 -9.11 22.31
C ALA A 458 -17.91 -9.67 20.97
N ILE A 459 -17.60 -10.92 20.64
CA ILE A 459 -17.90 -11.54 19.34
C ILE A 459 -19.31 -12.14 19.34
N ASP A 460 -20.10 -11.81 18.34
CA ASP A 460 -21.33 -12.54 18.03
C ASP A 460 -21.01 -13.79 17.22
N LEU A 461 -20.98 -14.93 17.90
CA LEU A 461 -20.62 -16.22 17.33
C LEU A 461 -21.67 -16.74 16.31
N THR A 462 -22.91 -16.28 16.42
CA THR A 462 -24.02 -16.71 15.56
C THR A 462 -24.03 -15.95 14.25
N ALA A 463 -23.74 -14.64 14.30
CA ALA A 463 -23.67 -13.78 13.13
C ALA A 463 -22.33 -13.90 12.37
N SER A 464 -21.28 -14.38 13.04
CA SER A 464 -19.93 -14.49 12.46
C SER A 464 -19.76 -15.77 11.63
N SER A 465 -19.19 -15.63 10.43
CA SER A 465 -18.99 -16.75 9.51
C SER A 465 -17.85 -16.53 8.52
N THR A 466 -17.39 -17.62 7.91
CA THR A 466 -16.45 -17.59 6.78
C THR A 466 -16.96 -18.46 5.65
N ARG A 467 -17.01 -17.89 4.44
CA ARG A 467 -17.39 -18.65 3.24
C ARG A 467 -16.29 -19.66 2.93
N ARG A 468 -16.72 -20.86 2.53
CA ARG A 468 -15.83 -21.98 2.20
C ARG A 468 -14.85 -22.34 3.34
N GLU A 469 -15.33 -22.31 4.59
CA GLU A 469 -14.54 -22.78 5.75
C GLU A 469 -14.14 -24.27 5.63
N ASP A 470 -14.79 -25.02 4.73
CA ASP A 470 -14.42 -26.39 4.34
C ASP A 470 -13.00 -26.54 3.79
N LEU A 471 -12.44 -25.46 3.22
CA LEU A 471 -11.08 -25.45 2.69
C LEU A 471 -10.01 -25.10 3.73
N LEU A 472 -10.43 -24.59 4.90
CA LEU A 472 -9.53 -24.06 5.93
C LEU A 472 -9.51 -24.93 7.19
N LEU A 473 -10.56 -25.71 7.42
CA LEU A 473 -10.70 -26.56 8.59
C LEU A 473 -10.75 -28.03 8.19
N ASP A 474 -10.13 -28.88 9.00
CA ASP A 474 -10.22 -30.33 8.81
C ASP A 474 -11.65 -30.85 9.00
N LYS A 475 -11.98 -31.97 8.36
CA LYS A 475 -13.32 -32.58 8.40
C LYS A 475 -13.83 -32.83 9.82
N ASP A 476 -12.95 -33.32 10.70
CA ASP A 476 -13.31 -33.60 12.10
C ASP A 476 -13.61 -32.32 12.87
N VAL A 477 -12.86 -31.23 12.60
CA VAL A 477 -13.09 -29.93 13.22
C VAL A 477 -14.41 -29.34 12.72
N LEU A 478 -14.66 -29.41 11.40
CA LEU A 478 -15.92 -28.93 10.81
C LEU A 478 -17.14 -29.62 11.40
N GLN A 479 -17.10 -30.94 11.54
CA GLN A 479 -18.22 -31.69 12.13
C GLN A 479 -18.50 -31.24 13.57
N ARG A 480 -17.45 -31.04 14.37
CA ARG A 480 -17.59 -30.54 15.75
C ARG A 480 -18.10 -29.11 15.79
N MET A 481 -17.58 -28.24 14.92
CA MET A 481 -18.04 -26.87 14.80
C MET A 481 -19.51 -26.80 14.40
N TRP A 482 -19.97 -27.69 13.52
CA TRP A 482 -21.38 -27.79 13.16
C TRP A 482 -22.27 -28.14 14.37
N ILE A 483 -21.85 -29.09 15.20
CA ILE A 483 -22.55 -29.45 16.44
C ILE A 483 -22.61 -28.24 17.39
N ILE A 484 -21.49 -27.55 17.59
CA ILE A 484 -21.41 -26.37 18.47
C ILE A 484 -22.33 -25.27 17.94
N ARG A 485 -22.27 -24.95 16.64
CA ARG A 485 -23.09 -23.93 15.99
C ARG A 485 -24.58 -24.23 16.15
N ASN A 486 -25.01 -25.48 15.95
CA ASN A 486 -26.40 -25.88 16.17
C ASN A 486 -26.80 -25.74 17.63
N HIS A 487 -25.92 -26.06 18.57
CA HIS A 487 -26.21 -25.94 19.99
C HIS A 487 -26.40 -24.49 20.44
N ILE A 488 -25.59 -23.57 19.92
CA ILE A 488 -25.68 -22.14 20.25
C ILE A 488 -26.68 -21.36 19.39
N ALA A 489 -27.28 -21.97 18.36
CA ALA A 489 -28.16 -21.29 17.40
C ALA A 489 -29.41 -20.69 18.06
N ASP A 490 -29.96 -21.36 19.07
CA ASP A 490 -31.15 -20.92 19.81
C ASP A 490 -30.81 -20.03 21.02
N MET A 491 -29.52 -19.83 21.31
CA MET A 491 -29.05 -19.02 22.43
C MET A 491 -28.92 -17.55 22.02
N ASN A 492 -29.06 -16.64 22.98
CA ASN A 492 -28.65 -15.26 22.74
C ASN A 492 -27.10 -15.14 22.76
N SER A 493 -26.58 -14.05 22.20
CA SER A 493 -25.12 -13.83 22.07
C SER A 493 -24.40 -13.86 23.42
N GLU A 494 -25.06 -13.48 24.51
CA GLU A 494 -24.50 -13.49 25.88
C GLU A 494 -24.38 -14.90 26.46
N GLU A 495 -25.43 -15.71 26.32
CA GLU A 495 -25.48 -17.11 26.75
C GLU A 495 -24.48 -17.94 25.97
N ALA A 496 -24.45 -17.79 24.64
CA ALA A 496 -23.51 -18.48 23.78
C ALA A 496 -22.05 -18.16 24.16
N MET A 497 -21.75 -16.87 24.35
CA MET A 497 -20.41 -16.41 24.74
C MET A 497 -20.02 -16.93 26.12
N SER A 498 -20.92 -16.86 27.10
CA SER A 498 -20.68 -17.34 28.46
C SER A 498 -20.46 -18.84 28.52
N LEU A 499 -21.23 -19.61 27.74
CA LEU A 499 -21.10 -21.06 27.63
C LEU A 499 -19.74 -21.44 27.06
N LEU A 500 -19.34 -20.85 25.92
CA LEU A 500 -18.05 -21.15 25.30
C LEU A 500 -16.88 -20.73 26.18
N MET A 501 -16.93 -19.55 26.79
CA MET A 501 -15.89 -19.12 27.72
C MET A 501 -15.74 -20.11 28.88
N LYS A 502 -16.85 -20.60 29.44
CA LYS A 502 -16.83 -21.59 30.52
C LYS A 502 -16.20 -22.90 30.09
N GLN A 503 -16.47 -23.37 28.87
CA GLN A 503 -15.92 -24.63 28.35
C GLN A 503 -14.47 -24.51 27.87
N MET A 504 -14.09 -23.36 27.31
CA MET A 504 -12.69 -23.09 26.90
C MET A 504 -11.79 -22.85 28.12
N LYS A 505 -12.33 -22.34 29.22
CA LYS A 505 -11.57 -22.10 30.45
C LYS A 505 -11.01 -23.42 30.99
N GLY A 506 -9.68 -23.47 31.16
CA GLY A 506 -8.96 -24.65 31.65
C GLY A 506 -8.44 -25.56 30.55
N THR A 507 -8.77 -25.29 29.28
CA THR A 507 -8.17 -25.97 28.12
C THR A 507 -6.91 -25.23 27.67
N LYS A 508 -5.89 -25.98 27.25
CA LYS A 508 -4.63 -25.42 26.75
C LYS A 508 -4.82 -24.81 25.37
N ASP A 509 -5.47 -25.53 24.47
CA ASP A 509 -5.64 -25.13 23.08
C ASP A 509 -7.04 -25.48 22.53
N ASN A 510 -7.27 -25.14 21.26
CA ASN A 510 -8.53 -25.43 20.57
C ASN A 510 -8.74 -26.92 20.32
N TYR A 511 -7.67 -27.71 20.21
CA TYR A 511 -7.78 -29.16 20.00
C TYR A 511 -8.27 -29.87 21.27
N GLU A 512 -7.71 -29.52 22.43
CA GLU A 512 -8.15 -30.02 23.74
C GLU A 512 -9.60 -29.60 24.02
N PHE A 513 -9.95 -28.34 23.71
CA PHE A 513 -11.33 -27.86 23.81
C PHE A 513 -12.29 -28.72 22.99
N LEU A 514 -12.03 -28.88 21.68
CA LEU A 514 -12.90 -29.68 20.81
C LEU A 514 -12.97 -31.14 21.25
N THR A 515 -11.92 -31.68 21.87
CA THR A 515 -11.88 -33.08 22.35
C THR A 515 -12.62 -33.26 23.66
N SER A 516 -12.62 -32.25 24.53
CA SER A 516 -13.36 -32.27 25.80
C SER A 516 -14.87 -32.34 25.62
N MET A 517 -15.39 -31.87 24.48
CA MET A 517 -16.83 -31.87 24.15
C MET A 517 -17.41 -33.25 23.79
N ASN A 518 -16.57 -34.27 23.60
CA ASN A 518 -17.02 -35.65 23.39
C ASN A 518 -17.41 -36.37 24.69
N LYS A 519 -17.23 -35.72 25.85
CA LYS A 519 -17.69 -36.20 27.16
C LYS A 519 -18.90 -35.40 27.58
#